data_AF-A0A1H8T4Q2-F1
#
_entry.id   AF-A0A1H8T4Q2-F1
#
_cell.length_a   1.000
_cell.length_b   1.000
_cell.length_c   1.000
_cell.angle_alpha   90.00
_cell.angle_beta   90.00
_cell.angle_gamma   90.00
#
_symmetry.space_group_name_H-M   'P 1'
#
loop_
_entity.id
_entity.type
_entity.pdbx_description
1 polymer ?
#
loop_
_entity_poly.entity_id
_entity_poly.type
_entity_poly.pdbx_seq_one_letter_code
_entity_poly.pdbx_strand_id
1 'polypeptide(L)'
;MAETYRELYRPQFHLTPPEGPMSDPNGMVFYEGEYHQFYQFTGRWGHAVSRDLLHWEHLPLALVADELGDVWSGSAVVDWRDSSGFFGGGSGLVAIFTHFNEGLQSQSIAYSLDKGRSWVKYAGNPVIPNPGLQDFRDPKVLWHEETGRWVMAVSVDRAIHFYSSPNLREWRFESSFGGLGCLDAVWECPDLFRLPVLGENGESRWVLHVSVGDNEITDGSTAQYFVGHFDGCRFVCEHEDDRPRWTDFGQDFYAAVSYSDIPQEDGRTIWLAWTSNWQYPFHSPTEPWKGGMSVPRTLGLARNGSGELRLVQQPVRELSALREEPLHYGPVEVKDEILSLPFKGLSYEFEAEVSWDSAEEFGIHVRVSGDEHTVLGVSPLRGELFLDRGRSGFSELPKRTGGTANFAKVFRAPRSFETGRLTMRGFVDDSVIEWFIGDGEEVFTSLVYPRPDSVGLELFAHGGNVSFSQFTVYPLKPVWI
;
A
#
# COMPACT_ATOMS: atom_id res chain seq x y z
N MET A 1 22.08 -22.91 10.43
CA MET A 1 20.78 -22.35 9.97
C MET A 1 20.97 -20.86 9.95
N ALA A 2 20.70 -20.18 8.84
CA ALA A 2 20.63 -18.72 8.89
C ALA A 2 19.62 -18.34 9.99
N GLU A 3 19.91 -17.32 10.78
CA GLU A 3 18.89 -16.73 11.66
C GLU A 3 17.81 -16.19 10.72
N THR A 4 16.64 -16.84 10.69
CA THR A 4 15.50 -16.47 9.85
C THR A 4 15.20 -14.98 10.07
N TYR A 5 14.90 -14.26 8.99
CA TYR A 5 14.66 -12.82 8.99
C TYR A 5 15.88 -11.91 9.24
N ARG A 6 17.11 -12.45 9.18
CA ARG A 6 18.35 -11.65 9.14
C ARG A 6 19.10 -11.79 7.82
N GLU A 7 18.43 -12.28 6.79
CA GLU A 7 19.00 -12.38 5.45
C GLU A 7 19.24 -10.99 4.87
N LEU A 8 20.17 -10.89 3.92
CA LEU A 8 20.41 -9.65 3.18
C LEU A 8 19.10 -9.13 2.56
N TYR A 9 18.87 -7.83 2.70
CA TYR A 9 17.69 -7.10 2.22
C TYR A 9 16.41 -7.39 2.99
N ARG A 10 16.42 -8.24 4.02
CA ARG A 10 15.21 -8.53 4.80
C ARG A 10 14.77 -7.27 5.55
N PRO A 11 13.60 -6.68 5.24
CA PRO A 11 13.04 -5.59 6.01
C PRO A 11 12.79 -6.05 7.45
N GLN A 12 13.10 -5.21 8.43
CA GLN A 12 13.01 -5.51 9.85
C GLN A 12 11.70 -5.03 10.48
N PHE A 13 10.89 -4.21 9.79
CA PHE A 13 9.58 -3.76 10.27
C PHE A 13 8.47 -3.76 9.21
N HIS A 14 8.70 -4.46 8.08
CA HIS A 14 7.70 -4.72 7.05
C HIS A 14 7.38 -6.21 6.98
N LEU A 15 6.12 -6.59 6.84
CA LEU A 15 5.74 -7.99 6.70
C LEU A 15 6.34 -8.59 5.41
N THR A 16 7.09 -9.68 5.54
CA THR A 16 7.57 -10.51 4.42
C THR A 16 7.28 -11.98 4.71
N PRO A 17 7.12 -12.84 3.68
CA PRO A 17 6.94 -14.26 3.92
C PRO A 17 8.25 -14.87 4.47
N PRO A 18 8.20 -15.94 5.28
CA PRO A 18 9.41 -16.63 5.71
C PRO A 18 10.27 -17.06 4.50
N GLU A 19 9.61 -17.60 3.48
CA GLU A 19 10.18 -18.06 2.21
C GLU A 19 9.16 -17.93 1.06
N GLY A 20 9.63 -17.95 -0.18
CA GLY A 20 8.80 -17.92 -1.38
C GLY A 20 8.24 -16.53 -1.72
N PRO A 21 7.38 -16.45 -2.75
CA PRO A 21 6.87 -15.18 -3.27
C PRO A 21 5.55 -14.76 -2.63
N MET A 22 5.53 -13.54 -2.09
CA MET A 22 4.34 -12.80 -1.65
C MET A 22 4.04 -11.69 -2.65
N SER A 23 2.78 -11.56 -3.09
CA SER A 23 2.28 -10.38 -3.79
C SER A 23 1.13 -9.70 -3.05
N ASP A 24 0.01 -9.49 -3.72
CA ASP A 24 -1.14 -8.69 -3.31
C ASP A 24 -1.56 -9.02 -1.87
N PRO A 25 -1.79 -8.01 -1.02
CA PRO A 25 -2.50 -8.21 0.23
C PRO A 25 -3.94 -8.63 -0.05
N ASN A 26 -4.43 -9.60 0.70
CA ASN A 26 -5.77 -10.15 0.55
C ASN A 26 -6.46 -10.23 1.91
N GLY A 27 -7.79 -10.34 1.89
CA GLY A 27 -8.55 -10.74 3.07
C GLY A 27 -8.35 -9.89 4.32
N MET A 28 -7.89 -8.64 4.18
CA MET A 28 -7.52 -7.81 5.32
C MET A 28 -8.75 -7.52 6.17
N VAL A 29 -8.79 -8.07 7.39
CA VAL A 29 -9.95 -7.97 8.29
C VAL A 29 -9.48 -7.96 9.74
N PHE A 30 -10.10 -7.12 10.57
CA PHE A 30 -9.93 -7.21 12.01
C PHE A 30 -11.04 -8.06 12.61
N TYR A 31 -10.67 -9.07 13.40
CA TYR A 31 -11.65 -9.92 14.06
C TYR A 31 -11.14 -10.40 15.41
N GLU A 32 -11.97 -10.22 16.45
CA GLU A 32 -11.73 -10.67 17.81
C GLU A 32 -10.33 -10.34 18.38
N GLY A 33 -9.85 -9.12 18.12
CA GLY A 33 -8.59 -8.61 18.67
C GLY A 33 -7.36 -8.81 17.79
N GLU A 34 -7.52 -9.34 16.57
CA GLU A 34 -6.43 -9.61 15.65
C GLU A 34 -6.68 -8.97 14.29
N TYR A 35 -5.63 -8.35 13.74
CA TYR A 35 -5.52 -7.99 12.34
C TYR A 35 -5.11 -9.24 11.55
N HIS A 36 -5.96 -9.66 10.63
CA HIS A 36 -5.64 -10.72 9.68
C HIS A 36 -5.08 -10.12 8.40
N GLN A 37 -3.88 -10.54 8.03
CA GLN A 37 -3.23 -10.19 6.77
C GLN A 37 -3.06 -11.45 5.94
N PHE A 38 -3.97 -11.67 5.00
CA PHE A 38 -3.75 -12.66 3.95
C PHE A 38 -2.97 -12.02 2.81
N TYR A 39 -2.41 -12.85 1.94
CA TYR A 39 -1.66 -12.39 0.79
C TYR A 39 -1.57 -13.47 -0.28
N GLN A 40 -1.43 -13.04 -1.52
CA GLN A 40 -1.27 -13.94 -2.65
C GLN A 40 0.08 -14.66 -2.56
N PHE A 41 0.02 -15.99 -2.66
CA PHE A 41 1.17 -16.89 -2.58
C PHE A 41 0.99 -18.05 -3.57
N THR A 42 1.43 -17.87 -4.82
CA THR A 42 1.41 -18.92 -5.87
C THR A 42 0.02 -19.57 -6.09
N GLY A 43 -1.02 -18.77 -6.37
CA GLY A 43 -2.37 -19.29 -6.60
C GLY A 43 -3.11 -19.74 -5.33
N ARG A 44 -2.64 -19.27 -4.17
CA ARG A 44 -3.12 -19.63 -2.83
C ARG A 44 -3.05 -18.39 -1.95
N TRP A 45 -3.74 -18.40 -0.81
CA TRP A 45 -3.60 -17.35 0.20
C TRP A 45 -2.68 -17.80 1.32
N GLY A 46 -1.56 -17.09 1.50
CA GLY A 46 -0.81 -17.10 2.76
C GLY A 46 -1.53 -16.29 3.83
N HIS A 47 -1.12 -16.45 5.08
CA HIS A 47 -1.80 -15.84 6.22
C HIS A 47 -0.83 -15.49 7.34
N ALA A 48 -0.93 -14.26 7.83
CA ALA A 48 -0.35 -13.82 9.09
C ALA A 48 -1.39 -13.08 9.94
N VAL A 49 -1.19 -13.09 11.26
CA VAL A 49 -2.01 -12.31 12.20
C VAL A 49 -1.13 -11.43 13.08
N SER A 50 -1.65 -10.29 13.49
CA SER A 50 -1.00 -9.38 14.43
C SER A 50 -2.03 -8.73 15.35
N ARG A 51 -1.60 -8.29 16.53
CA ARG A 51 -2.43 -7.48 17.44
C ARG A 51 -2.12 -5.99 17.40
N ASP A 52 -1.05 -5.62 16.72
CA ASP A 52 -0.52 -4.27 16.69
C ASP A 52 -0.08 -3.81 15.29
N LEU A 53 -0.40 -4.58 14.24
CA LEU A 53 0.00 -4.37 12.85
C LEU A 53 1.52 -4.48 12.58
N LEU A 54 2.32 -4.85 13.58
CA LEU A 54 3.78 -4.84 13.49
C LEU A 54 4.38 -6.23 13.71
N HIS A 55 4.00 -6.89 14.80
CA HIS A 55 4.52 -8.20 15.16
C HIS A 55 3.60 -9.27 14.59
N TRP A 56 4.06 -9.93 13.53
CA TRP A 56 3.28 -10.87 12.74
C TRP A 56 3.58 -12.32 13.10
N GLU A 57 2.54 -13.09 13.41
CA GLU A 57 2.59 -14.54 13.50
C GLU A 57 2.14 -15.15 12.17
N HIS A 58 3.04 -15.84 11.47
CA HIS A 58 2.68 -16.59 10.26
C HIS A 58 1.90 -17.85 10.61
N LEU A 59 0.76 -18.02 9.93
CA LEU A 59 -0.12 -19.17 10.06
C LEU A 59 -0.02 -20.06 8.81
N PRO A 60 -0.56 -21.30 8.85
CA PRO A 60 -0.67 -22.13 7.66
C PRO A 60 -1.40 -21.43 6.52
N LEU A 61 -1.21 -21.93 5.28
CA LEU A 61 -1.95 -21.44 4.12
C LEU A 61 -3.46 -21.51 4.38
N ALA A 62 -4.16 -20.41 4.10
CA ALA A 62 -5.58 -20.25 4.42
C ALA A 62 -6.48 -20.86 3.35
N LEU A 63 -6.23 -20.51 2.08
CA LEU A 63 -6.99 -20.99 0.93
C LEU A 63 -6.04 -21.58 -0.09
N VAL A 64 -6.36 -22.78 -0.59
CA VAL A 64 -5.56 -23.51 -1.59
C VAL A 64 -6.40 -23.82 -2.83
N ALA A 65 -5.75 -24.07 -3.96
CA ALA A 65 -6.43 -24.43 -5.21
C ALA A 65 -7.30 -25.70 -5.07
N ASP A 66 -8.37 -25.79 -5.87
CA ASP A 66 -9.24 -26.97 -5.97
C ASP A 66 -9.68 -27.23 -7.43
N GLU A 67 -10.77 -27.98 -7.63
CA GLU A 67 -11.31 -28.31 -8.96
C GLU A 67 -11.76 -27.07 -9.77
N LEU A 68 -12.04 -25.93 -9.12
CA LEU A 68 -12.35 -24.66 -9.76
C LEU A 68 -11.09 -23.82 -10.05
N GLY A 69 -9.90 -24.30 -9.67
CA GLY A 69 -8.60 -23.73 -10.03
C GLY A 69 -7.89 -22.99 -8.88
N ASP A 70 -6.99 -22.10 -9.27
CA ASP A 70 -6.19 -21.29 -8.35
C ASP A 70 -7.06 -20.27 -7.61
N VAL A 71 -6.63 -19.95 -6.39
CA VAL A 71 -7.22 -18.89 -5.57
C VAL A 71 -6.42 -17.60 -5.79
N TRP A 72 -7.05 -16.62 -6.41
CA TRP A 72 -6.52 -15.29 -6.67
C TRP A 72 -7.03 -14.28 -5.63
N SER A 73 -6.63 -13.02 -5.78
CA SER A 73 -6.87 -11.93 -4.85
C SER A 73 -8.36 -11.72 -4.50
N GLY A 74 -8.58 -11.07 -3.36
CA GLY A 74 -9.91 -10.83 -2.82
C GLY A 74 -9.89 -10.25 -1.41
N SER A 75 -11.05 -10.24 -0.77
CA SER A 75 -11.30 -9.59 0.52
C SER A 75 -11.90 -10.54 1.55
N ALA A 76 -11.98 -10.09 2.79
CA ALA A 76 -12.68 -10.80 3.86
C ALA A 76 -13.48 -9.79 4.69
N VAL A 77 -14.57 -10.28 5.27
CA VAL A 77 -15.50 -9.51 6.11
C VAL A 77 -15.94 -10.36 7.30
N VAL A 78 -16.42 -9.70 8.34
CA VAL A 78 -17.10 -10.37 9.45
C VAL A 78 -18.61 -10.37 9.20
N ASP A 79 -19.22 -11.56 9.09
CA ASP A 79 -20.68 -11.69 8.99
C ASP A 79 -21.32 -11.65 10.38
N TRP A 80 -21.36 -10.46 10.98
CA TRP A 80 -21.89 -10.23 12.33
C TRP A 80 -23.33 -10.68 12.53
N ARG A 81 -24.12 -10.75 11.45
CA ARG A 81 -25.56 -11.04 11.50
C ARG A 81 -25.91 -12.46 11.07
N ASP A 82 -24.91 -13.29 10.80
CA ASP A 82 -25.07 -14.59 10.14
C ASP A 82 -25.99 -14.51 8.90
N SER A 83 -25.85 -13.45 8.12
CA SER A 83 -26.66 -13.23 6.91
C SER A 83 -26.41 -14.33 5.87
N SER A 84 -25.21 -14.92 5.88
CA SER A 84 -24.84 -16.09 5.09
C SER A 84 -25.47 -17.40 5.60
N GLY A 85 -25.81 -17.48 6.88
CA GLY A 85 -26.32 -18.70 7.52
C GLY A 85 -25.26 -19.77 7.78
N PHE A 86 -23.97 -19.41 7.76
CA PHE A 86 -22.85 -20.34 8.00
C PHE A 86 -22.56 -20.54 9.50
N PHE A 87 -23.00 -19.64 10.37
CA PHE A 87 -22.52 -19.53 11.74
C PHE A 87 -23.56 -19.94 12.80
N GLY A 88 -24.73 -20.45 12.39
CA GLY A 88 -25.76 -20.96 13.31
C GLY A 88 -26.31 -19.88 14.26
N GLY A 89 -26.35 -18.63 13.82
CA GLY A 89 -26.73 -17.44 14.59
C GLY A 89 -25.57 -16.72 15.28
N GLY A 90 -24.32 -17.21 15.16
CA GLY A 90 -23.11 -16.53 15.60
C GLY A 90 -22.51 -15.60 14.53
N SER A 91 -21.29 -15.14 14.76
CA SER A 91 -20.50 -14.41 13.76
C SER A 91 -19.28 -15.22 13.34
N GLY A 92 -18.73 -14.90 12.17
CA GLY A 92 -17.45 -15.43 11.72
C GLY A 92 -16.97 -14.76 10.45
N LEU A 93 -15.82 -15.22 9.97
CA LEU A 93 -15.18 -14.64 8.80
C LEU A 93 -15.70 -15.29 7.52
N VAL A 94 -15.96 -14.45 6.52
CA VAL A 94 -16.21 -14.88 5.14
C VAL A 94 -15.15 -14.24 4.24
N ALA A 95 -14.41 -15.06 3.52
CA ALA A 95 -13.49 -14.65 2.47
C ALA A 95 -14.22 -14.70 1.13
N ILE A 96 -13.99 -13.69 0.31
CA ILE A 96 -14.52 -13.56 -1.04
C ILE A 96 -13.31 -13.39 -1.96
N PHE A 97 -13.18 -14.26 -2.95
CA PHE A 97 -11.96 -14.36 -3.75
C PHE A 97 -12.28 -14.77 -5.19
N THR A 98 -11.33 -14.54 -6.09
CA THR A 98 -11.43 -15.00 -7.47
C THR A 98 -10.89 -16.43 -7.59
N HIS A 99 -11.67 -17.34 -8.16
CA HIS A 99 -11.15 -18.59 -8.71
C HIS A 99 -10.69 -18.36 -10.15
N PHE A 100 -9.50 -18.85 -10.47
CA PHE A 100 -8.93 -18.81 -11.81
C PHE A 100 -8.63 -20.21 -12.34
N ASN A 101 -9.19 -20.53 -13.51
CA ASN A 101 -8.89 -21.79 -14.21
C ASN A 101 -8.83 -21.55 -15.72
N GLU A 102 -7.67 -21.81 -16.33
CA GLU A 102 -7.47 -21.72 -17.79
C GLU A 102 -7.99 -20.40 -18.43
N GLY A 103 -7.81 -19.27 -17.74
CA GLY A 103 -8.28 -17.95 -18.23
C GLY A 103 -9.68 -17.56 -17.73
N LEU A 104 -10.45 -18.48 -17.18
CA LEU A 104 -11.76 -18.21 -16.61
C LEU A 104 -11.62 -17.66 -15.17
N GLN A 105 -12.11 -16.44 -14.94
CA GLN A 105 -12.10 -15.79 -13.63
C GLN A 105 -13.53 -15.71 -13.06
N SER A 106 -13.79 -16.19 -11.85
CA SER A 106 -15.14 -16.19 -11.23
C SER A 106 -15.07 -15.90 -9.73
N GLN A 107 -16.14 -15.36 -9.13
CA GLN A 107 -16.10 -14.98 -7.71
C GLN A 107 -16.67 -16.09 -6.83
N SER A 108 -15.90 -16.49 -5.82
CA SER A 108 -16.19 -17.58 -4.89
C SER A 108 -16.08 -17.10 -3.45
N ILE A 109 -16.61 -17.87 -2.52
CA ILE A 109 -16.52 -17.58 -1.08
C ILE A 109 -16.05 -18.79 -0.27
N ALA A 110 -15.43 -18.52 0.88
CA ALA A 110 -15.13 -19.48 1.93
C ALA A 110 -15.47 -18.86 3.28
N TYR A 111 -15.71 -19.68 4.30
CA TYR A 111 -15.98 -19.21 5.65
C TYR A 111 -15.12 -19.93 6.68
N SER A 112 -14.87 -19.25 7.80
CA SER A 112 -14.09 -19.78 8.90
C SER A 112 -14.88 -19.73 10.20
N LEU A 113 -14.95 -20.89 10.88
CA LEU A 113 -15.62 -21.06 12.18
C LEU A 113 -14.66 -20.93 13.36
N ASP A 114 -13.37 -20.69 13.11
CA ASP A 114 -12.29 -20.72 14.09
C ASP A 114 -11.39 -19.49 13.99
N LYS A 115 -11.98 -18.32 13.73
CA LYS A 115 -11.28 -17.03 13.65
C LYS A 115 -10.19 -17.03 12.58
N GLY A 116 -10.51 -17.49 11.39
CA GLY A 116 -9.63 -17.47 10.22
C GLY A 116 -8.49 -18.49 10.24
N ARG A 117 -8.47 -19.45 11.18
CA ARG A 117 -7.39 -20.45 11.29
C ARG A 117 -7.56 -21.59 10.29
N SER A 118 -8.79 -21.97 9.99
CA SER A 118 -9.14 -22.89 8.90
C SER A 118 -10.36 -22.38 8.13
N TRP A 119 -10.48 -22.85 6.88
CA TRP A 119 -11.46 -22.35 5.94
C TRP A 119 -12.21 -23.48 5.25
N VAL A 120 -13.53 -23.32 5.13
CA VAL A 120 -14.40 -24.19 4.36
C VAL A 120 -14.88 -23.42 3.14
N LYS A 121 -14.46 -23.85 1.94
CA LYS A 121 -14.99 -23.30 0.69
C LYS A 121 -16.47 -23.66 0.54
N TYR A 122 -17.27 -22.69 0.12
CA TYR A 122 -18.71 -22.89 -0.04
C TYR A 122 -19.00 -23.86 -1.20
N ALA A 123 -19.80 -24.89 -0.93
CA ALA A 123 -20.12 -25.93 -1.91
C ALA A 123 -20.88 -25.41 -3.16
N GLY A 124 -21.53 -24.24 -3.05
CA GLY A 124 -22.22 -23.59 -4.16
C GLY A 124 -21.34 -22.65 -4.99
N ASN A 125 -20.01 -22.69 -4.84
CA ASN A 125 -19.11 -21.86 -5.63
C ASN A 125 -19.11 -22.24 -7.12
N PRO A 126 -18.86 -21.27 -8.02
CA PRO A 126 -18.71 -19.83 -7.74
C PRO A 126 -20.06 -19.14 -7.46
N VAL A 127 -20.07 -18.16 -6.54
CA VAL A 127 -21.27 -17.36 -6.22
C VAL A 127 -21.59 -16.31 -7.29
N ILE A 128 -20.58 -15.88 -8.06
CA ILE A 128 -20.77 -15.13 -9.30
C ILE A 128 -19.96 -15.82 -10.40
N PRO A 129 -20.60 -16.65 -11.25
CA PRO A 129 -19.91 -17.21 -12.41
C PRO A 129 -19.48 -16.09 -13.36
N ASN A 130 -18.41 -16.32 -14.13
CA ASN A 130 -17.96 -15.37 -15.12
C ASN A 130 -19.08 -15.11 -16.16
N PRO A 131 -19.50 -13.86 -16.40
CA PRO A 131 -20.59 -13.56 -17.32
C PRO A 131 -20.16 -13.46 -18.80
N GLY A 132 -19.00 -14.01 -19.16
CA GLY A 132 -18.41 -13.92 -20.50
C GLY A 132 -17.38 -12.79 -20.66
N LEU A 133 -16.77 -12.35 -19.55
CA LEU A 133 -15.78 -11.28 -19.48
C LEU A 133 -14.36 -11.87 -19.44
N GLN A 134 -13.42 -11.21 -20.13
CA GLN A 134 -12.02 -11.60 -20.15
C GLN A 134 -11.35 -11.42 -18.78
N ASP A 135 -11.50 -10.23 -18.22
CA ASP A 135 -11.00 -9.85 -16.90
C ASP A 135 -12.20 -9.66 -15.96
N PHE A 136 -12.23 -10.42 -14.86
CA PHE A 136 -13.28 -10.39 -13.86
C PHE A 136 -12.76 -10.89 -12.51
N ARG A 137 -12.12 -10.02 -11.73
CA ARG A 137 -11.36 -10.44 -10.53
C ARG A 137 -11.29 -9.39 -9.43
N ASP A 138 -10.69 -9.81 -8.32
CA ASP A 138 -10.31 -9.02 -7.15
C ASP A 138 -11.52 -8.41 -6.41
N PRO A 139 -12.43 -9.24 -5.88
CA PRO A 139 -13.65 -8.75 -5.25
C PRO A 139 -13.35 -8.10 -3.89
N LYS A 140 -13.59 -6.79 -3.78
CA LYS A 140 -13.70 -6.09 -2.49
C LYS A 140 -15.15 -6.08 -2.03
N VAL A 141 -15.41 -6.61 -0.85
CA VAL A 141 -16.74 -6.61 -0.23
C VAL A 141 -16.74 -5.77 1.04
N LEU A 142 -17.84 -5.05 1.27
CA LEU A 142 -18.14 -4.35 2.51
C LEU A 142 -19.64 -4.42 2.84
N TRP A 143 -19.98 -4.26 4.11
CA TRP A 143 -21.37 -4.05 4.53
C TRP A 143 -21.72 -2.57 4.40
N HIS A 144 -22.71 -2.24 3.57
CA HIS A 144 -23.17 -0.87 3.36
C HIS A 144 -24.35 -0.59 4.29
N GLU A 145 -24.08 0.10 5.40
CA GLU A 145 -25.05 0.32 6.49
C GLU A 145 -26.32 1.04 6.02
N GLU A 146 -26.20 2.04 5.17
CA GLU A 146 -27.33 2.85 4.70
C GLU A 146 -28.35 2.06 3.89
N THR A 147 -27.92 0.98 3.21
CA THR A 147 -28.83 0.10 2.45
C THR A 147 -29.09 -1.24 3.15
N GLY A 148 -28.32 -1.57 4.19
CA GLY A 148 -28.40 -2.84 4.91
C GLY A 148 -28.09 -4.04 4.01
N ARG A 149 -27.07 -3.94 3.15
CA ARG A 149 -26.67 -5.00 2.22
C ARG A 149 -25.15 -5.08 2.11
N TRP A 150 -24.67 -6.24 1.72
CA TRP A 150 -23.32 -6.41 1.22
C TRP A 150 -23.20 -5.76 -0.16
N VAL A 151 -22.09 -5.06 -0.39
CA VAL A 151 -21.71 -4.49 -1.68
C VAL A 151 -20.37 -5.09 -2.08
N MET A 152 -20.25 -5.46 -3.34
CA MET A 152 -19.00 -5.90 -3.96
C MET A 152 -18.58 -4.92 -5.05
N ALA A 153 -17.33 -4.47 -4.99
CA ALA A 153 -16.61 -3.86 -6.11
C ALA A 153 -15.70 -4.95 -6.71
N VAL A 154 -15.78 -5.18 -8.02
CA VAL A 154 -14.97 -6.19 -8.71
C VAL A 154 -14.43 -5.61 -10.01
N SER A 155 -13.18 -5.90 -10.32
CA SER A 155 -12.55 -5.35 -11.51
C SER A 155 -12.97 -6.09 -12.77
N VAL A 156 -13.22 -5.31 -13.84
CA VAL A 156 -13.59 -5.76 -15.18
C VAL A 156 -12.85 -4.90 -16.21
N ASP A 157 -11.76 -5.44 -16.76
CA ASP A 157 -10.87 -4.73 -17.68
C ASP A 157 -10.47 -3.35 -17.10
N ARG A 158 -10.97 -2.23 -17.66
CA ARG A 158 -10.68 -0.86 -17.21
C ARG A 158 -11.86 -0.20 -16.49
N ALA A 159 -12.67 -1.03 -15.83
CA ALA A 159 -13.87 -0.62 -15.13
C ALA A 159 -14.06 -1.44 -13.86
N ILE A 160 -14.86 -0.91 -12.94
CA ILE A 160 -15.31 -1.59 -11.73
C ILE A 160 -16.80 -1.87 -11.88
N HIS A 161 -17.19 -3.13 -11.68
CA HIS A 161 -18.59 -3.51 -11.56
C HIS A 161 -18.99 -3.55 -10.08
N PHE A 162 -20.19 -3.04 -9.79
CA PHE A 162 -20.79 -3.08 -8.46
C PHE A 162 -21.91 -4.12 -8.41
N TYR A 163 -21.89 -4.96 -7.37
CA TYR A 163 -22.94 -5.92 -7.07
C TYR A 163 -23.45 -5.71 -5.64
N SER A 164 -24.70 -6.09 -5.36
CA SER A 164 -25.22 -6.16 -3.99
C SER A 164 -25.75 -7.54 -3.63
N SER A 165 -25.69 -7.88 -2.34
CA SER A 165 -26.18 -9.15 -1.82
C SER A 165 -26.83 -8.99 -0.44
N PRO A 166 -27.95 -9.69 -0.17
CA PRO A 166 -28.48 -9.78 1.19
C PRO A 166 -27.73 -10.79 2.07
N ASN A 167 -26.93 -11.70 1.50
CA ASN A 167 -26.48 -12.92 2.19
C ASN A 167 -25.11 -13.47 1.74
N LEU A 168 -24.30 -12.68 1.03
CA LEU A 168 -22.98 -13.04 0.47
C LEU A 168 -22.99 -14.17 -0.59
N ARG A 169 -24.11 -14.85 -0.81
CA ARG A 169 -24.24 -16.01 -1.72
C ARG A 169 -24.94 -15.65 -3.01
N GLU A 170 -25.98 -14.82 -2.92
CA GLU A 170 -26.78 -14.38 -4.06
C GLU A 170 -26.46 -12.92 -4.37
N TRP A 171 -25.90 -12.67 -5.54
CA TRP A 171 -25.45 -11.34 -5.95
C TRP A 171 -26.25 -10.82 -7.12
N ARG A 172 -26.57 -9.52 -7.08
CA ARG A 172 -27.22 -8.80 -8.17
C ARG A 172 -26.28 -7.70 -8.68
N PHE A 173 -26.04 -7.65 -9.98
CA PHE A 173 -25.35 -6.53 -10.61
C PHE A 173 -26.17 -5.24 -10.46
N GLU A 174 -25.51 -4.16 -10.04
CA GLU A 174 -26.15 -2.84 -9.85
C GLU A 174 -25.68 -1.83 -10.89
N SER A 175 -24.36 -1.65 -11.04
CA SER A 175 -23.81 -0.63 -11.94
C SER A 175 -22.34 -0.87 -12.30
N SER A 176 -21.79 -0.01 -13.14
CA SER A 176 -20.37 0.01 -13.52
C SER A 176 -19.80 1.43 -13.42
N PHE A 177 -18.53 1.55 -13.02
CA PHE A 177 -17.75 2.78 -13.05
C PHE A 177 -16.48 2.59 -13.89
N GLY A 178 -16.16 3.54 -14.76
CA GLY A 178 -14.96 3.51 -15.60
C GLY A 178 -14.92 4.69 -16.56
N GLY A 179 -13.87 4.76 -17.38
CA GLY A 179 -13.71 5.81 -18.40
C GLY A 179 -13.11 7.13 -17.89
N LEU A 180 -12.59 7.15 -16.67
CA LEU A 180 -11.88 8.29 -16.07
C LEU A 180 -10.50 7.84 -15.55
N GLY A 181 -9.57 8.78 -15.43
CA GLY A 181 -8.22 8.53 -14.93
C GLY A 181 -7.35 7.72 -15.91
N CYS A 182 -6.37 6.99 -15.37
CA CYS A 182 -5.44 6.18 -16.17
C CYS A 182 -6.14 4.91 -16.67
N LEU A 183 -6.15 4.73 -17.99
CA LEU A 183 -6.79 3.59 -18.68
C LEU A 183 -5.77 2.80 -19.51
N ASP A 184 -4.49 2.97 -19.22
CA ASP A 184 -3.37 2.44 -20.01
C ASP A 184 -3.16 0.92 -19.81
N ALA A 185 -3.73 0.35 -18.76
CA ALA A 185 -3.76 -1.08 -18.48
C ALA A 185 -5.05 -1.49 -17.79
N VAL A 186 -5.21 -2.81 -17.62
CA VAL A 186 -6.25 -3.41 -16.79
C VAL A 186 -6.23 -2.82 -15.38
N TRP A 187 -7.41 -2.54 -14.83
CA TRP A 187 -7.60 -2.19 -13.44
C TRP A 187 -7.63 -3.46 -12.60
N GLU A 188 -7.05 -3.42 -11.42
CA GLU A 188 -6.92 -4.56 -10.51
C GLU A 188 -7.10 -4.07 -9.07
N CYS A 189 -7.35 -5.01 -8.15
CA CYS A 189 -7.41 -4.75 -6.71
C CYS A 189 -8.22 -3.48 -6.34
N PRO A 190 -9.51 -3.39 -6.72
CA PRO A 190 -10.34 -2.28 -6.30
C PRO A 190 -10.49 -2.27 -4.79
N ASP A 191 -10.59 -1.07 -4.23
CA ASP A 191 -11.02 -0.89 -2.86
C ASP A 191 -12.01 0.27 -2.75
N LEU A 192 -13.00 0.12 -1.88
CA LEU A 192 -14.08 1.10 -1.69
C LEU A 192 -14.25 1.35 -0.20
N PHE A 193 -14.06 2.60 0.21
CA PHE A 193 -14.18 3.00 1.60
C PHE A 193 -14.63 4.46 1.73
N ARG A 194 -15.12 4.82 2.91
CA ARG A 194 -15.56 6.18 3.22
C ARG A 194 -14.53 6.84 4.14
N LEU A 195 -13.97 7.97 3.70
CA LEU A 195 -12.95 8.70 4.44
C LEU A 195 -13.51 10.00 5.03
N PRO A 196 -13.08 10.39 6.24
CA PRO A 196 -13.36 11.72 6.78
C PRO A 196 -12.59 12.80 6.00
N VAL A 197 -13.20 13.98 5.87
CA VAL A 197 -12.51 15.18 5.43
C VAL A 197 -11.89 15.85 6.65
N LEU A 198 -10.56 15.81 6.73
CA LEU A 198 -9.80 16.33 7.87
C LEU A 198 -10.00 17.84 8.00
N GLY A 199 -10.20 18.30 9.24
CA GLY A 199 -10.51 19.70 9.54
C GLY A 199 -11.97 20.10 9.29
N GLU A 200 -12.80 19.24 8.70
CA GLU A 200 -14.22 19.49 8.42
C GLU A 200 -15.11 18.52 9.20
N ASN A 201 -15.60 18.95 10.36
CA ASN A 201 -16.35 18.10 11.29
C ASN A 201 -17.57 17.44 10.63
N GLY A 202 -17.58 16.11 10.61
CA GLY A 202 -18.70 15.29 10.12
C GLY A 202 -18.75 15.11 8.60
N GLU A 203 -17.91 15.81 7.85
CA GLU A 203 -17.81 15.66 6.40
C GLU A 203 -17.00 14.40 6.06
N SER A 204 -17.46 13.68 5.04
CA SER A 204 -16.79 12.49 4.53
C SER A 204 -17.14 12.29 3.06
N ARG A 205 -16.30 11.55 2.34
CA ARG A 205 -16.54 11.14 0.96
C ARG A 205 -16.23 9.67 0.77
N TRP A 206 -16.87 9.07 -0.23
CA TRP A 206 -16.47 7.77 -0.71
C TRP A 206 -15.23 7.92 -1.58
N VAL A 207 -14.32 6.95 -1.44
CA VAL A 207 -13.12 6.85 -2.26
C VAL A 207 -13.12 5.47 -2.90
N LEU A 208 -12.97 5.45 -4.22
CA LEU A 208 -12.73 4.25 -5.00
C LEU A 208 -11.25 4.25 -5.39
N HIS A 209 -10.50 3.28 -4.91
CA HIS A 209 -9.13 3.00 -5.30
C HIS A 209 -9.10 1.89 -6.35
N VAL A 210 -8.18 1.98 -7.31
CA VAL A 210 -7.87 0.89 -8.25
C VAL A 210 -6.37 0.86 -8.53
N SER A 211 -5.80 -0.34 -8.57
CA SER A 211 -4.47 -0.57 -9.09
C SER A 211 -4.52 -0.64 -10.63
N VAL A 212 -3.43 -0.25 -11.29
CA VAL A 212 -3.29 -0.24 -12.76
C VAL A 212 -2.11 -1.14 -13.13
N GLY A 213 -2.36 -2.16 -13.95
CA GLY A 213 -1.36 -3.15 -14.36
C GLY A 213 -0.13 -2.55 -15.05
N ASP A 214 0.95 -3.33 -15.13
CA ASP A 214 2.19 -2.95 -15.82
C ASP A 214 1.95 -2.57 -17.29
N ASN A 215 2.46 -1.41 -17.69
CA ASN A 215 2.38 -0.88 -19.04
C ASN A 215 3.55 0.09 -19.33
N GLU A 216 3.72 0.42 -20.61
CA GLU A 216 4.81 1.28 -21.09
C GLU A 216 4.66 2.75 -20.68
N ILE A 217 3.43 3.25 -20.48
CA ILE A 217 3.17 4.67 -20.19
C ILE A 217 3.57 5.02 -18.77
N THR A 218 3.22 4.17 -17.81
CA THR A 218 3.57 4.35 -16.39
C THR A 218 4.92 3.70 -16.03
N ASP A 219 5.59 3.07 -17.01
CA ASP A 219 6.82 2.30 -16.81
C ASP A 219 6.71 1.36 -15.62
N GLY A 220 5.66 0.54 -15.62
CA GLY A 220 5.34 -0.39 -14.54
C GLY A 220 3.93 -0.27 -14.00
N SER A 221 3.61 -1.12 -13.03
CA SER A 221 2.31 -1.04 -12.36
C SER A 221 2.25 0.17 -11.42
N THR A 222 1.05 0.71 -11.22
CA THR A 222 0.81 1.88 -10.36
C THR A 222 -0.62 1.80 -9.77
N ALA A 223 -1.10 2.85 -9.11
CA ALA A 223 -2.43 2.89 -8.52
C ALA A 223 -2.98 4.32 -8.45
N GLN A 224 -4.30 4.43 -8.64
CA GLN A 224 -5.02 5.69 -8.64
C GLN A 224 -6.28 5.63 -7.77
N TYR A 225 -6.84 6.79 -7.46
CA TYR A 225 -8.09 6.90 -6.70
C TYR A 225 -9.05 7.94 -7.27
N PHE A 226 -10.32 7.79 -6.92
CA PHE A 226 -11.42 8.68 -7.25
C PHE A 226 -12.16 9.07 -5.97
N VAL A 227 -12.41 10.36 -5.79
CA VAL A 227 -13.22 10.88 -4.67
C VAL A 227 -14.63 11.14 -5.19
N GLY A 228 -15.64 10.73 -4.42
CA GLY A 228 -17.01 10.81 -4.88
C GLY A 228 -18.07 10.42 -3.86
N HIS A 229 -19.23 10.04 -4.41
CA HIS A 229 -20.38 9.56 -3.67
C HIS A 229 -20.73 8.14 -4.11
N PHE A 230 -21.19 7.33 -3.16
CA PHE A 230 -21.72 6.00 -3.40
C PHE A 230 -23.04 5.86 -2.67
N ASP A 231 -24.07 5.38 -3.36
CA ASP A 231 -25.43 5.23 -2.83
C ASP A 231 -25.79 3.78 -2.46
N GLY A 232 -24.80 2.88 -2.47
CA GLY A 232 -24.99 1.44 -2.32
C GLY A 232 -25.14 0.68 -3.65
N CYS A 233 -25.30 1.40 -4.77
CA CYS A 233 -25.46 0.83 -6.10
C CYS A 233 -24.49 1.42 -7.13
N ARG A 234 -24.28 2.74 -7.14
CA ARG A 234 -23.49 3.49 -8.12
C ARG A 234 -22.49 4.44 -7.47
N PHE A 235 -21.25 4.39 -7.93
CA PHE A 235 -20.23 5.39 -7.61
C PHE A 235 -20.28 6.56 -8.59
N VAL A 236 -20.26 7.79 -8.07
CA VAL A 236 -20.24 9.03 -8.85
C VAL A 236 -19.03 9.84 -8.42
N CYS A 237 -18.06 9.99 -9.32
CA CYS A 237 -16.86 10.80 -9.08
C CYS A 237 -17.21 12.30 -9.02
N GLU A 238 -16.61 13.03 -8.09
CA GLU A 238 -16.77 14.50 -7.97
C GLU A 238 -15.92 15.27 -9.00
N HIS A 239 -14.90 14.63 -9.56
CA HIS A 239 -14.02 15.23 -10.55
C HIS A 239 -14.37 14.73 -11.96
N GLU A 240 -14.45 15.65 -12.92
CA GLU A 240 -14.80 15.37 -14.32
C GLU A 240 -13.57 15.39 -15.25
N ASP A 241 -12.39 15.76 -14.74
CA ASP A 241 -11.15 15.74 -15.52
C ASP A 241 -10.58 14.32 -15.65
N ASP A 242 -9.79 14.10 -16.71
CA ASP A 242 -9.13 12.83 -17.02
C ASP A 242 -7.79 12.65 -16.28
N ARG A 243 -7.34 13.64 -15.49
CA ARG A 243 -6.05 13.59 -14.82
C ARG A 243 -6.07 12.52 -13.71
N PRO A 244 -5.19 11.51 -13.77
CA PRO A 244 -5.07 10.52 -12.71
C PRO A 244 -4.67 11.17 -11.38
N ARG A 245 -5.19 10.60 -10.29
CA ARG A 245 -4.81 10.98 -8.93
C ARG A 245 -4.12 9.77 -8.33
N TRP A 246 -2.80 9.83 -8.27
CA TRP A 246 -1.96 8.71 -7.84
C TRP A 246 -2.03 8.53 -6.33
N THR A 247 -2.05 7.28 -5.87
CA THR A 247 -1.99 6.97 -4.43
C THR A 247 -0.57 7.01 -3.87
N ASP A 248 0.44 6.79 -4.71
CA ASP A 248 1.84 6.83 -4.36
C ASP A 248 2.63 7.27 -5.60
N PHE A 249 3.65 8.10 -5.39
CA PHE A 249 4.51 8.61 -6.48
C PHE A 249 5.77 7.78 -6.69
N GLY A 250 6.05 6.81 -5.81
CA GLY A 250 7.04 5.77 -6.04
C GLY A 250 6.53 4.66 -6.96
N GLN A 251 7.39 3.68 -7.25
CA GLN A 251 7.03 2.56 -8.14
C GLN A 251 6.55 1.31 -7.39
N ASP A 252 6.88 1.19 -6.10
CA ASP A 252 6.77 -0.07 -5.37
C ASP A 252 5.64 -0.04 -4.34
N PHE A 253 4.45 0.44 -4.75
CA PHE A 253 3.23 0.44 -3.96
C PHE A 253 2.05 0.02 -4.84
N TYR A 254 1.67 -1.25 -4.77
CA TYR A 254 0.68 -1.84 -5.67
C TYR A 254 -0.30 -2.76 -4.94
N ALA A 255 -1.50 -2.95 -5.49
CA ALA A 255 -2.56 -3.80 -4.92
C ALA A 255 -2.97 -3.38 -3.51
N ALA A 256 -2.98 -2.07 -3.22
CA ALA A 256 -3.34 -1.56 -1.91
C ALA A 256 -4.79 -1.90 -1.55
N VAL A 257 -5.02 -2.50 -0.38
CA VAL A 257 -6.37 -2.77 0.13
C VAL A 257 -6.46 -2.46 1.63
N SER A 258 -7.64 -2.02 2.07
CA SER A 258 -7.95 -1.66 3.45
C SER A 258 -8.49 -2.82 4.26
N TYR A 259 -8.21 -2.78 5.56
CA TYR A 259 -8.83 -3.64 6.57
C TYR A 259 -10.34 -3.41 6.64
N SER A 260 -11.10 -4.50 6.52
CA SER A 260 -12.50 -4.56 6.93
C SER A 260 -12.63 -4.66 8.45
N ASP A 261 -13.79 -4.22 8.97
CA ASP A 261 -14.21 -4.46 10.36
C ASP A 261 -13.25 -3.91 11.45
N ILE A 262 -12.50 -2.84 11.13
CA ILE A 262 -11.79 -2.06 12.16
C ILE A 262 -12.82 -1.56 13.19
N PRO A 263 -12.61 -1.77 14.51
CA PRO A 263 -13.56 -1.38 15.53
C PRO A 263 -13.84 0.12 15.52
N GLN A 264 -15.07 0.52 15.85
CA GLN A 264 -15.50 1.91 15.81
C GLN A 264 -14.69 2.80 16.77
N GLU A 265 -14.23 2.25 17.90
CA GLU A 265 -13.37 2.94 18.86
C GLU A 265 -11.99 3.29 18.31
N ASP A 266 -11.51 2.53 17.31
CA ASP A 266 -10.32 2.87 16.55
C ASP A 266 -10.69 3.84 15.43
N GLY A 267 -11.69 3.47 14.61
CA GLY A 267 -12.32 4.32 13.60
C GLY A 267 -11.43 4.71 12.41
N ARG A 268 -10.18 4.25 12.37
CA ARG A 268 -9.26 4.53 11.26
C ARG A 268 -9.59 3.64 10.06
N THR A 269 -9.50 4.18 8.85
CA THR A 269 -9.32 3.37 7.64
C THR A 269 -7.83 3.07 7.49
N ILE A 270 -7.45 1.81 7.59
CA ILE A 270 -6.05 1.36 7.53
C ILE A 270 -5.88 0.48 6.30
N TRP A 271 -4.88 0.78 5.47
CA TRP A 271 -4.50 -0.06 4.32
C TRP A 271 -3.01 -0.35 4.31
N LEU A 272 -2.60 -1.30 3.46
CA LEU A 272 -1.22 -1.46 3.03
C LEU A 272 -1.20 -2.04 1.62
N ALA A 273 -0.03 -2.02 1.00
CA ALA A 273 0.17 -2.46 -0.38
C ALA A 273 1.29 -3.48 -0.47
N TRP A 274 1.32 -4.22 -1.57
CA TRP A 274 2.48 -5.01 -1.95
C TRP A 274 3.63 -4.08 -2.34
N THR A 275 4.79 -4.27 -1.70
CA THR A 275 6.02 -3.52 -1.97
C THR A 275 6.81 -4.17 -3.11
N SER A 276 6.35 -3.95 -4.34
CA SER A 276 7.02 -4.38 -5.57
C SER A 276 6.33 -3.76 -6.79
N ASN A 277 6.79 -4.15 -7.99
CA ASN A 277 6.19 -3.79 -9.25
C ASN A 277 6.07 -4.99 -10.20
N TRP A 278 5.01 -5.01 -11.02
CA TRP A 278 4.79 -6.05 -12.03
C TRP A 278 5.80 -6.08 -13.18
N GLN A 279 6.69 -5.07 -13.30
CA GLN A 279 7.86 -5.15 -14.19
C GLN A 279 8.87 -6.21 -13.74
N TYR A 280 9.13 -6.31 -12.44
CA TYR A 280 10.16 -7.19 -11.85
C TYR A 280 9.63 -8.01 -10.65
N PRO A 281 8.41 -8.58 -10.72
CA PRO A 281 7.75 -9.27 -9.63
C PRO A 281 8.57 -10.51 -9.31
N PHE A 282 9.10 -10.59 -8.10
CA PHE A 282 9.93 -11.71 -7.64
C PHE A 282 11.33 -11.84 -8.28
N HIS A 283 11.79 -10.82 -9.03
CA HIS A 283 13.16 -10.74 -9.55
C HIS A 283 14.11 -9.94 -8.64
N SER A 284 13.61 -9.46 -7.51
CA SER A 284 14.42 -8.87 -6.44
C SER A 284 15.58 -9.80 -6.03
N PRO A 285 16.77 -9.27 -5.70
CA PRO A 285 17.93 -10.06 -5.27
C PRO A 285 17.82 -10.56 -3.81
N THR A 286 16.64 -11.04 -3.43
CA THR A 286 16.29 -11.49 -2.07
C THR A 286 16.12 -13.02 -2.06
N GLU A 287 16.73 -13.73 -1.11
CA GLU A 287 16.57 -15.18 -0.97
C GLU A 287 16.54 -15.51 0.53
N PRO A 288 15.72 -16.47 1.00
CA PRO A 288 14.83 -17.37 0.25
C PRO A 288 13.42 -16.79 -0.01
N TRP A 289 13.23 -15.48 0.13
CA TRP A 289 11.92 -14.81 0.12
C TRP A 289 11.84 -13.79 -1.03
N LYS A 290 10.62 -13.49 -1.49
CA LYS A 290 10.36 -12.43 -2.48
C LYS A 290 9.11 -11.63 -2.11
N GLY A 291 9.19 -10.31 -2.21
CA GLY A 291 8.07 -9.40 -1.96
C GLY A 291 7.76 -9.21 -0.48
N GLY A 292 7.00 -8.16 -0.18
CA GLY A 292 6.60 -7.79 1.18
C GLY A 292 5.45 -6.81 1.14
N MET A 293 5.04 -6.34 2.32
CA MET A 293 4.02 -5.31 2.47
C MET A 293 4.63 -3.98 2.85
N SER A 294 4.02 -2.87 2.42
CA SER A 294 4.36 -1.53 2.92
C SER A 294 4.08 -1.44 4.41
N VAL A 295 4.56 -0.38 5.07
CA VAL A 295 4.01 -0.05 6.38
C VAL A 295 2.49 0.15 6.28
N PRO A 296 1.72 -0.21 7.31
CA PRO A 296 0.31 0.13 7.38
C PRO A 296 0.13 1.65 7.43
N ARG A 297 -0.83 2.16 6.65
CA ARG A 297 -1.12 3.60 6.58
C ARG A 297 -2.58 3.87 6.91
N THR A 298 -2.82 4.89 7.73
CA THR A 298 -4.15 5.45 7.98
C THR A 298 -4.51 6.43 6.89
N LEU A 299 -5.78 6.47 6.51
CA LEU A 299 -6.28 7.30 5.42
C LEU A 299 -7.19 8.44 5.89
N GLY A 300 -7.13 9.54 5.17
CA GLY A 300 -8.08 10.65 5.26
C GLY A 300 -8.18 11.41 3.94
N LEU A 301 -9.02 12.45 3.91
CA LEU A 301 -9.05 13.42 2.82
C LEU A 301 -8.73 14.81 3.35
N ALA A 302 -7.93 15.58 2.61
CA ALA A 302 -7.67 16.98 2.92
C ALA A 302 -7.86 17.85 1.67
N ARG A 303 -8.26 19.11 1.86
CA ARG A 303 -8.31 20.07 0.74
C ARG A 303 -6.92 20.62 0.46
N ASN A 304 -6.50 20.58 -0.80
CA ASN A 304 -5.32 21.32 -1.23
C ASN A 304 -5.62 22.83 -1.36
N GLY A 305 -4.61 23.62 -1.72
CA GLY A 305 -4.76 25.09 -1.90
C GLY A 305 -5.81 25.51 -2.94
N SER A 306 -6.17 24.65 -3.89
CA SER A 306 -7.27 24.90 -4.85
C SER A 306 -8.65 24.44 -4.36
N GLY A 307 -8.75 23.89 -3.14
CA GLY A 307 -9.99 23.37 -2.55
C GLY A 307 -10.37 21.95 -2.98
N GLU A 308 -9.51 21.28 -3.76
CA GLU A 308 -9.72 19.91 -4.23
C GLU A 308 -9.40 18.91 -3.12
N LEU A 309 -10.25 17.90 -2.94
CA LEU A 309 -10.00 16.81 -1.99
C LEU A 309 -8.91 15.88 -2.50
N ARG A 310 -7.91 15.65 -1.65
CA ARG A 310 -6.78 14.76 -1.89
C ARG A 310 -6.71 13.71 -0.81
N LEU A 311 -6.39 12.49 -1.21
CA LEU A 311 -6.03 11.42 -0.29
C LEU A 311 -4.82 11.85 0.53
N VAL A 312 -4.89 11.66 1.83
CA VAL A 312 -3.74 11.80 2.73
C VAL A 312 -3.49 10.49 3.45
N GLN A 313 -2.21 10.16 3.61
CA GLN A 313 -1.74 8.90 4.17
C GLN A 313 -0.75 9.16 5.30
N GLN A 314 -0.99 8.55 6.45
CA GLN A 314 -0.06 8.62 7.58
C GLN A 314 0.34 7.20 8.00
N PRO A 315 1.63 6.94 8.27
CA PRO A 315 2.06 5.69 8.89
C PRO A 315 1.29 5.48 10.20
N VAL A 316 0.87 4.24 10.46
CA VAL A 316 0.14 3.92 11.69
C VAL A 316 0.95 4.31 12.94
N ARG A 317 0.25 4.81 13.96
CA ARG A 317 0.86 5.26 15.24
C ARG A 317 1.61 4.16 15.97
N GLU A 318 1.25 2.90 15.72
CA GLU A 318 1.85 1.71 16.30
C GLU A 318 3.36 1.65 16.02
N LEU A 319 3.84 2.15 14.87
CA LEU A 319 5.26 2.20 14.51
C LEU A 319 6.13 2.93 15.55
N SER A 320 5.56 3.90 16.27
CA SER A 320 6.29 4.61 17.33
C SER A 320 6.73 3.70 18.48
N ALA A 321 6.11 2.52 18.65
CA ALA A 321 6.54 1.53 19.63
C ALA A 321 7.90 0.90 19.30
N LEU A 322 8.34 0.97 18.04
CA LEU A 322 9.63 0.46 17.60
C LEU A 322 10.76 1.47 17.82
N ARG A 323 10.45 2.75 18.06
CA ARG A 323 11.46 3.80 18.25
C ARG A 323 12.37 3.48 19.43
N GLU A 324 13.67 3.60 19.18
CA GLU A 324 14.71 3.64 20.20
C GLU A 324 15.03 5.09 20.60
N GLU A 325 16.11 5.29 21.36
CA GLU A 325 16.54 6.61 21.81
C GLU A 325 16.73 7.57 20.61
N PRO A 326 16.05 8.73 20.61
CA PRO A 326 16.14 9.66 19.50
C PRO A 326 17.52 10.31 19.38
N LEU A 327 17.95 10.52 18.14
CA LEU A 327 19.14 11.26 17.80
C LEU A 327 18.72 12.59 17.18
N HIS A 328 18.94 13.68 17.92
CA HIS A 328 18.59 15.03 17.49
C HIS A 328 19.78 15.71 16.82
N TYR A 329 19.60 16.11 15.57
CA TYR A 329 20.62 16.84 14.80
C TYR A 329 20.26 18.31 14.60
N GLY A 330 18.97 18.66 14.50
CA GLY A 330 18.51 20.05 14.30
C GLY A 330 18.60 20.95 15.55
N PRO A 331 18.64 22.29 15.38
CA PRO A 331 18.61 23.01 14.11
C PRO A 331 19.95 22.96 13.37
N VAL A 332 19.92 22.76 12.05
CA VAL A 332 21.10 22.70 11.16
C VAL A 332 20.84 23.55 9.92
N GLU A 333 21.80 24.41 9.58
CA GLU A 333 21.84 25.11 8.29
C GLU A 333 22.73 24.33 7.32
N VAL A 334 22.26 24.10 6.11
CA VAL A 334 23.02 23.47 5.03
C VAL A 334 23.07 24.44 3.85
N LYS A 335 24.28 24.83 3.44
CA LYS A 335 24.48 25.83 2.40
C LYS A 335 25.44 25.37 1.32
N ASP A 336 24.90 25.12 0.12
CA ASP A 336 25.67 24.72 -1.06
C ASP A 336 26.67 23.59 -0.77
N GLU A 337 26.26 22.62 0.05
CA GLU A 337 27.10 21.56 0.58
C GLU A 337 26.31 20.27 0.83
N ILE A 338 27.05 19.20 1.09
CA ILE A 338 26.54 17.93 1.62
C ILE A 338 27.13 17.77 3.01
N LEU A 339 26.27 17.62 4.01
CA LEU A 339 26.63 17.46 5.41
C LEU A 339 26.32 16.04 5.86
N SER A 340 27.36 15.24 6.09
CA SER A 340 27.20 13.90 6.66
C SER A 340 26.88 13.97 8.16
N LEU A 341 25.82 13.29 8.58
CA LEU A 341 25.44 13.19 9.98
C LEU A 341 26.18 12.03 10.66
N PRO A 342 26.55 12.14 11.94
CA PRO A 342 27.15 11.03 12.68
C PRO A 342 26.09 9.99 13.08
N PHE A 343 25.50 9.35 12.07
CA PHE A 343 24.50 8.29 12.17
C PHE A 343 24.97 7.06 11.38
N LYS A 344 24.67 5.88 11.90
CA LYS A 344 24.82 4.61 11.17
C LYS A 344 23.67 3.68 11.51
N GLY A 345 22.86 3.31 10.53
CA GLY A 345 21.76 2.36 10.70
C GLY A 345 21.12 1.92 9.38
N LEU A 346 20.44 0.78 9.42
CA LEU A 346 19.70 0.20 8.28
C LEU A 346 18.18 0.37 8.44
N SER A 347 17.69 0.27 9.67
CA SER A 347 16.27 0.37 10.02
C SER A 347 16.05 1.56 10.94
N TYR A 348 15.44 2.62 10.44
CA TYR A 348 15.20 3.84 11.19
C TYR A 348 14.04 4.64 10.60
N GLU A 349 13.50 5.50 11.43
CA GLU A 349 12.60 6.57 11.06
C GLU A 349 13.33 7.90 11.17
N PHE A 350 13.02 8.86 10.31
CA PHE A 350 13.40 10.26 10.52
C PHE A 350 12.18 11.18 10.43
N GLU A 351 12.24 12.27 11.19
CA GLU A 351 11.30 13.38 11.14
C GLU A 351 12.09 14.68 10.90
N ALA A 352 11.66 15.46 9.92
CA ALA A 352 12.30 16.72 9.54
C ALA A 352 11.27 17.85 9.40
N GLU A 353 11.60 19.00 9.96
CA GLU A 353 10.99 20.28 9.63
C GLU A 353 12.03 21.12 8.91
N VAL A 354 11.72 21.52 7.67
CA VAL A 354 12.64 22.24 6.81
C VAL A 354 12.04 23.56 6.37
N SER A 355 12.90 24.58 6.25
CA SER A 355 12.54 25.89 5.72
C SER A 355 13.65 26.45 4.85
N TRP A 356 13.28 27.22 3.83
CA TRP A 356 14.23 27.81 2.89
C TRP A 356 13.69 29.12 2.34
N ASP A 357 14.61 30.05 2.03
CA ASP A 357 14.28 31.26 1.28
C ASP A 357 14.42 31.02 -0.23
N SER A 358 15.54 30.42 -0.62
CA SER A 358 15.87 30.05 -2.00
C SER A 358 16.83 28.86 -1.98
N ALA A 359 16.51 27.82 -2.75
CA ALA A 359 17.37 26.69 -3.06
C ALA A 359 16.93 26.10 -4.40
N GLU A 360 17.89 25.65 -5.21
CA GLU A 360 17.60 24.92 -6.45
C GLU A 360 17.10 23.51 -6.10
N GLU A 361 17.86 22.81 -5.26
CA GLU A 361 17.54 21.48 -4.75
C GLU A 361 18.06 21.30 -3.32
N PHE A 362 17.34 20.52 -2.52
CA PHE A 362 17.80 20.11 -1.20
C PHE A 362 17.13 18.82 -0.77
N GLY A 363 17.64 18.21 0.30
CA GLY A 363 16.99 17.03 0.86
C GLY A 363 17.92 16.18 1.69
N ILE A 364 17.65 14.88 1.64
CA ILE A 364 18.29 13.87 2.49
C ILE A 364 18.83 12.75 1.59
N HIS A 365 20.09 12.39 1.78
CA HIS A 365 20.63 11.14 1.28
C HIS A 365 20.48 10.06 2.34
N VAL A 366 19.78 8.98 2.02
CA VAL A 366 19.64 7.80 2.89
C VAL A 366 20.41 6.63 2.31
N ARG A 367 20.79 5.68 3.17
CA ARG A 367 21.56 4.48 2.80
C ARG A 367 22.87 4.86 2.10
N VAL A 368 23.70 5.64 2.80
CA VAL A 368 24.93 6.23 2.24
C VAL A 368 26.17 5.38 2.55
N SER A 369 26.97 5.07 1.54
CA SER A 369 28.37 4.65 1.66
C SER A 369 29.16 5.03 0.40
N GLY A 370 30.16 5.91 0.54
CA GLY A 370 30.98 6.36 -0.58
C GLY A 370 30.15 7.08 -1.64
N ASP A 371 29.98 6.46 -2.80
CA ASP A 371 29.21 6.98 -3.94
C ASP A 371 27.74 6.49 -4.01
N GLU A 372 27.37 5.57 -3.13
CA GLU A 372 26.04 4.94 -3.07
C GLU A 372 25.13 5.69 -2.10
N HIS A 373 23.90 6.02 -2.52
CA HIS A 373 22.86 6.67 -1.75
C HIS A 373 21.52 6.66 -2.49
N THR A 374 20.42 6.85 -1.75
CA THR A 374 19.11 7.20 -2.30
C THR A 374 18.79 8.65 -1.94
N VAL A 375 18.33 9.45 -2.90
CA VAL A 375 17.99 10.87 -2.66
C VAL A 375 16.50 11.01 -2.39
N LEU A 376 16.16 11.66 -1.28
CA LEU A 376 14.83 12.18 -0.97
C LEU A 376 14.89 13.70 -1.09
N GLY A 377 14.45 14.23 -2.23
CA GLY A 377 14.79 15.57 -2.67
C GLY A 377 13.60 16.48 -2.97
N VAL A 378 13.82 17.78 -2.77
CA VAL A 378 12.87 18.86 -3.05
C VAL A 378 13.49 19.81 -4.06
N SER A 379 12.73 20.19 -5.08
CA SER A 379 13.13 21.21 -6.06
C SER A 379 12.12 22.35 -6.08
N PRO A 380 12.27 23.37 -5.21
CA PRO A 380 11.28 24.44 -5.07
C PRO A 380 11.00 25.20 -6.36
N LEU A 381 12.05 25.54 -7.11
CA LEU A 381 11.94 26.30 -8.37
C LEU A 381 11.26 25.51 -9.49
N ARG A 382 11.38 24.17 -9.46
CA ARG A 382 10.70 23.27 -10.41
C ARG A 382 9.29 22.89 -9.96
N GLY A 383 8.95 23.14 -8.70
CA GLY A 383 7.64 22.79 -8.14
C GLY A 383 7.44 21.28 -8.02
N GLU A 384 8.46 20.56 -7.55
CA GLU A 384 8.38 19.10 -7.41
C GLU A 384 9.16 18.55 -6.22
N LEU A 385 8.71 17.40 -5.76
CA LEU A 385 9.42 16.45 -4.90
C LEU A 385 10.00 15.35 -5.80
N PHE A 386 11.11 14.73 -5.40
CA PHE A 386 11.65 13.59 -6.12
C PHE A 386 12.31 12.56 -5.20
N LEU A 387 12.21 11.29 -5.59
CA LEU A 387 12.99 10.18 -5.04
C LEU A 387 13.91 9.66 -6.15
N ASP A 388 15.22 9.78 -5.96
CA ASP A 388 16.22 9.26 -6.91
C ASP A 388 16.89 8.02 -6.31
N ARG A 389 16.63 6.86 -6.94
CA ARG A 389 17.30 5.61 -6.59
C ARG A 389 18.39 5.19 -7.58
N GLY A 390 18.88 6.13 -8.39
CA GLY A 390 19.91 5.91 -9.41
C GLY A 390 21.24 5.43 -8.88
N ARG A 391 21.50 5.62 -7.57
CA ARG A 391 22.70 5.15 -6.87
C ARG A 391 22.37 4.29 -5.65
N SER A 392 21.25 3.58 -5.67
CA SER A 392 20.77 2.74 -4.55
C SER A 392 21.14 1.26 -4.69
N GLY A 393 22.30 0.98 -5.27
CA GLY A 393 22.77 -0.37 -5.58
C GLY A 393 22.56 -0.77 -7.03
N PHE A 394 21.58 -1.65 -7.28
CA PHE A 394 21.36 -2.23 -8.60
C PHE A 394 20.82 -1.19 -9.59
N SER A 395 21.41 -1.12 -10.79
CA SER A 395 20.89 -0.25 -11.86
C SER A 395 19.77 -0.89 -12.66
N GLU A 396 19.76 -2.22 -12.74
CA GLU A 396 18.80 -3.01 -13.50
C GLU A 396 18.34 -4.23 -12.72
N LEU A 397 17.09 -4.64 -12.94
CA LEU A 397 16.56 -5.92 -12.48
C LEU A 397 16.00 -6.73 -13.65
N PRO A 398 16.01 -8.07 -13.60
CA PRO A 398 15.33 -8.89 -14.60
C PRO A 398 13.82 -8.58 -14.67
N LYS A 399 13.27 -8.52 -15.89
CA LYS A 399 11.82 -8.37 -16.11
C LYS A 399 11.09 -9.70 -16.12
N ARG A 400 9.81 -9.69 -15.73
CA ARG A 400 8.89 -10.84 -15.88
C ARG A 400 8.79 -11.34 -17.33
N THR A 401 8.82 -10.42 -18.29
CA THR A 401 8.66 -10.70 -19.73
C THR A 401 9.98 -11.04 -20.43
N GLY A 402 11.08 -11.14 -19.68
CA GLY A 402 12.43 -11.28 -20.21
C GLY A 402 13.12 -9.93 -20.46
N GLY A 403 14.45 -9.91 -20.46
CA GLY A 403 15.25 -8.69 -20.51
C GLY A 403 15.42 -8.03 -19.14
N THR A 404 15.73 -6.73 -19.13
CA THR A 404 15.97 -5.95 -17.90
C THR A 404 15.09 -4.71 -17.81
N ALA A 405 14.69 -4.36 -16.59
CA ALA A 405 14.01 -3.13 -16.21
C ALA A 405 15.05 -2.14 -15.72
N ASN A 406 14.90 -0.87 -16.12
CA ASN A 406 15.69 0.20 -15.55
C ASN A 406 15.24 0.43 -14.10
N PHE A 407 16.01 -0.10 -13.15
CA PHE A 407 15.73 0.05 -11.74
C PHE A 407 16.26 1.39 -11.23
N ALA A 408 17.42 1.83 -11.69
CA ALA A 408 17.99 3.15 -11.39
C ALA A 408 17.17 4.27 -12.06
N LYS A 409 16.26 4.89 -11.31
CA LYS A 409 15.42 5.97 -11.81
C LYS A 409 15.02 6.99 -10.76
N VAL A 410 14.47 8.09 -11.27
CA VAL A 410 13.93 9.21 -10.50
C VAL A 410 12.42 9.22 -10.60
N PHE A 411 11.76 9.25 -9.45
CA PHE A 411 10.33 9.43 -9.30
C PHE A 411 10.03 10.87 -8.91
N ARG A 412 8.94 11.45 -9.41
CA ARG A 412 8.62 12.87 -9.20
C ARG A 412 7.15 13.07 -8.85
N ALA A 413 6.89 13.98 -7.91
CA ALA A 413 5.55 14.43 -7.55
C ALA A 413 5.47 15.97 -7.69
N PRO A 414 4.54 16.52 -8.49
CA PRO A 414 4.34 17.96 -8.56
C PRO A 414 3.84 18.49 -7.21
N ARG A 415 4.46 19.57 -6.69
CA ARG A 415 4.05 20.23 -5.44
C ARG A 415 4.31 21.73 -5.51
N SER A 416 3.33 22.52 -5.07
CA SER A 416 3.49 23.97 -4.87
C SER A 416 4.07 24.26 -3.49
N PHE A 417 5.01 25.21 -3.40
CA PHE A 417 5.74 25.53 -2.17
C PHE A 417 5.55 26.99 -1.73
N GLU A 418 4.31 27.38 -1.46
CA GLU A 418 3.97 28.78 -1.16
C GLU A 418 4.60 29.32 0.14
N THR A 419 4.87 28.46 1.11
CA THR A 419 5.28 28.86 2.47
C THR A 419 6.77 28.71 2.76
N GLY A 420 7.58 28.23 1.79
CA GLY A 420 9.02 27.96 1.98
C GLY A 420 9.30 27.03 3.17
N ARG A 421 8.35 26.16 3.50
CA ARG A 421 8.38 25.25 4.64
C ARG A 421 7.79 23.90 4.27
N LEU A 422 8.31 22.85 4.88
CA LEU A 422 7.86 21.49 4.65
C LEU A 422 8.15 20.62 5.86
N THR A 423 7.22 19.71 6.16
CA THR A 423 7.44 18.62 7.09
C THR A 423 7.66 17.34 6.30
N MET A 424 8.54 16.47 6.80
CA MET A 424 8.88 15.23 6.12
C MET A 424 9.07 14.14 7.16
N ARG A 425 8.56 12.96 6.86
CA ARG A 425 8.73 11.76 7.67
C ARG A 425 9.15 10.62 6.76
N GLY A 426 10.20 9.90 7.11
CA GLY A 426 10.69 8.79 6.29
C GLY A 426 10.98 7.56 7.12
N PHE A 427 10.70 6.40 6.53
CA PHE A 427 10.98 5.08 7.06
C PHE A 427 11.96 4.42 6.12
N VAL A 428 13.14 4.11 6.64
CA VAL A 428 14.20 3.44 5.90
C VAL A 428 14.37 2.07 6.55
N ASP A 429 14.23 1.03 5.75
CA ASP A 429 14.50 -0.34 6.13
C ASP A 429 15.55 -0.96 5.19
N ASP A 430 15.86 -2.25 5.38
CA ASP A 430 16.98 -2.87 4.72
C ASP A 430 16.87 -2.89 3.18
N SER A 431 15.65 -2.89 2.63
CA SER A 431 15.41 -2.80 1.18
C SER A 431 14.21 -1.95 0.77
N VAL A 432 13.62 -1.20 1.71
CA VAL A 432 12.40 -0.41 1.47
C VAL A 432 12.61 1.00 2.03
N ILE A 433 12.22 2.01 1.25
CA ILE A 433 12.15 3.40 1.69
C ILE A 433 10.73 3.90 1.45
N GLU A 434 10.07 4.37 2.51
CA GLU A 434 8.77 5.04 2.45
C GLU A 434 8.89 6.48 2.96
N TRP A 435 8.50 7.45 2.15
CA TRP A 435 8.69 8.87 2.43
C TRP A 435 7.37 9.62 2.31
N PHE A 436 6.97 10.25 3.42
CA PHE A 436 5.71 10.96 3.60
C PHE A 436 6.00 12.45 3.75
N ILE A 437 5.34 13.28 2.93
CA ILE A 437 5.59 14.72 2.90
C ILE A 437 4.34 15.47 3.35
N GLY A 438 4.53 16.52 4.16
CA GLY A 438 3.44 17.30 4.73
C GLY A 438 2.65 16.50 5.76
N ASP A 439 1.33 16.56 5.62
CA ASP A 439 0.40 15.70 6.36
C ASP A 439 0.07 14.42 5.57
N GLY A 440 0.94 14.04 4.63
CA GLY A 440 0.85 12.79 3.88
C GLY A 440 0.13 12.95 2.54
N GLU A 441 0.10 14.16 1.99
CA GLU A 441 -0.52 14.46 0.69
C GLU A 441 0.26 13.84 -0.48
N GLU A 442 1.58 13.77 -0.36
CA GLU A 442 2.44 13.03 -1.27
C GLU A 442 3.24 11.99 -0.50
N VAL A 443 3.27 10.78 -1.06
CA VAL A 443 4.00 9.63 -0.49
C VAL A 443 4.77 8.95 -1.61
N PHE A 444 5.96 8.47 -1.28
CA PHE A 444 6.80 7.67 -2.17
C PHE A 444 7.15 6.36 -1.49
N THR A 445 6.97 5.25 -2.19
CA THR A 445 7.46 3.92 -1.80
C THR A 445 8.45 3.41 -2.83
N SER A 446 9.63 3.03 -2.37
CA SER A 446 10.67 2.52 -3.25
C SER A 446 11.43 1.36 -2.65
N LEU A 447 11.57 0.30 -3.44
CA LEU A 447 12.57 -0.72 -3.20
C LEU A 447 13.96 -0.16 -3.52
N VAL A 448 14.94 -0.55 -2.70
CA VAL A 448 16.36 -0.28 -2.88
C VAL A 448 17.18 -1.51 -2.51
N TYR A 449 18.34 -1.70 -3.14
CA TYR A 449 19.21 -2.85 -2.88
C TYR A 449 20.67 -2.41 -2.75
N PRO A 450 20.99 -1.51 -1.81
CA PRO A 450 22.33 -0.95 -1.67
C PRO A 450 23.30 -1.99 -1.07
N ARG A 451 24.57 -1.63 -0.90
CA ARG A 451 25.51 -2.47 -0.15
C ARG A 451 25.16 -2.53 1.35
N PRO A 452 25.50 -3.62 2.06
CA PRO A 452 25.24 -3.74 3.49
C PRO A 452 25.90 -2.66 4.37
N ASP A 453 27.00 -2.05 3.90
CA ASP A 453 27.71 -0.98 4.60
C ASP A 453 27.15 0.43 4.31
N SER A 454 26.13 0.53 3.45
CA SER A 454 25.41 1.76 3.13
C SER A 454 24.42 2.12 4.23
N VAL A 455 24.99 2.59 5.35
CA VAL A 455 24.30 2.85 6.63
C VAL A 455 24.28 4.33 7.00
N GLY A 456 24.90 5.20 6.20
CA GLY A 456 25.02 6.62 6.47
C GLY A 456 23.76 7.42 6.13
N LEU A 457 23.75 8.67 6.59
CA LEU A 457 22.71 9.66 6.39
C LEU A 457 23.37 11.04 6.16
N GLU A 458 22.93 11.76 5.14
CA GLU A 458 23.45 13.10 4.83
C GLU A 458 22.31 14.06 4.53
N LEU A 459 22.53 15.34 4.82
CA LEU A 459 21.69 16.45 4.40
C LEU A 459 22.39 17.19 3.27
N PHE A 460 21.65 17.68 2.28
CA PHE A 460 22.26 18.47 1.20
C PHE A 460 21.43 19.68 0.82
N ALA A 461 22.10 20.70 0.31
CA ALA A 461 21.51 21.85 -0.34
C ALA A 461 22.36 22.30 -1.53
N HIS A 462 21.71 22.71 -2.61
CA HIS A 462 22.34 23.20 -3.84
C HIS A 462 21.65 24.49 -4.31
N GLY A 463 22.45 25.47 -4.72
CA GLY A 463 21.95 26.75 -5.23
C GLY A 463 21.22 27.57 -4.17
N GLY A 464 21.60 27.45 -2.89
CA GLY A 464 20.87 28.08 -1.80
C GLY A 464 21.22 27.65 -0.38
N ASN A 465 20.42 28.13 0.56
CA ASN A 465 20.51 27.82 2.00
C ASN A 465 19.20 27.23 2.51
N VAL A 466 19.31 26.14 3.26
CA VAL A 466 18.18 25.41 3.82
C VAL A 466 18.40 25.19 5.30
N SER A 467 17.38 25.51 6.09
CA SER A 467 17.34 25.29 7.52
C SER A 467 16.53 24.04 7.83
N PHE A 468 17.18 23.02 8.36
CA PHE A 468 16.53 21.90 9.01
C PHE A 468 16.28 22.31 10.46
N SER A 469 15.18 23.02 10.72
CA SER A 469 14.84 23.54 12.06
C SER A 469 14.65 22.42 13.08
N GLN A 470 14.17 21.26 12.62
CA GLN A 470 14.17 20.01 13.36
C GLN A 470 14.61 18.88 12.43
N PHE A 471 15.53 18.04 12.90
CA PHE A 471 15.88 16.79 12.25
C PHE A 471 16.17 15.75 13.33
N THR A 472 15.28 14.79 13.48
CA THR A 472 15.38 13.72 14.48
C THR A 472 15.37 12.38 13.79
N VAL A 473 16.28 11.50 14.18
CA VAL A 473 16.36 10.12 13.71
C VAL A 473 16.03 9.19 14.88
N TYR A 474 15.14 8.25 14.66
CA TYR A 474 14.80 7.19 15.60
C TYR A 474 15.27 5.86 14.99
N PRO A 475 16.34 5.22 15.52
CA PRO A 475 16.58 3.82 15.24
C PRO A 475 15.33 3.00 15.57
N LEU A 476 14.99 2.01 14.75
CA LEU A 476 13.81 1.17 14.96
C LEU A 476 14.22 -0.26 15.33
N LYS A 477 13.54 -0.81 16.34
CA LYS A 477 13.69 -2.23 16.71
C LYS A 477 13.09 -3.13 15.62
N PRO A 478 13.69 -4.31 15.37
CA PRO A 478 13.10 -5.30 14.49
C PRO A 478 11.82 -5.89 15.11
N VAL A 479 10.86 -6.25 14.25
CA VAL A 479 9.61 -6.93 14.65
C VAL A 479 9.72 -8.45 14.66
N TRP A 480 10.84 -8.99 14.13
CA TRP A 480 11.13 -10.42 14.09
C TRP A 480 11.77 -10.89 15.39
N ILE A 481 11.42 -12.12 15.82
CA ILE A 481 11.91 -12.77 17.05
C ILE A 481 13.06 -13.71 16.74
#